data_AF-A0A7H4LX43-F1
#
_entry.id   AF-A0A7H4LX43-F1
#
_cell.length_a   1.000
_cell.length_b   1.000
_cell.length_c   1.000
_cell.angle_alpha   90.00
_cell.angle_beta   90.00
_cell.angle_gamma   90.00
#
_symmetry.space_group_name_H-M   'P 1'
#
loop_
_entity.id
_entity.type
_entity.pdbx_description
1 polymer ?
#
loop_
_entity_poly.entity_id
_entity_poly.type
_entity_poly.pdbx_seq_one_letter_code
_entity_poly.pdbx_strand_id
1 'polypeptide(L)'
;MNVKFLGTCILTASLLFSAAAQAQSAPDYASIIEQAHQKYKSNHDGKVADYIPALASYSPNNFAITLATVEGKIYQTGDVTKAFPMESLSKVFTLALAMEQRGPQECWINSARTRPACPSIPA
;
A
#
# COMPACT_ATOMS: atom_id res chain seq x y z
N MET A 1 -50.36 3.73 -38.65
CA MET A 1 -50.09 3.39 -37.24
C MET A 1 -48.93 2.42 -37.18
N ASN A 2 -47.97 2.62 -36.26
CA ASN A 2 -46.90 1.67 -35.83
C ASN A 2 -45.60 1.49 -36.64
N VAL A 3 -44.94 2.57 -37.06
CA VAL A 3 -43.49 2.53 -37.43
C VAL A 3 -42.58 3.03 -36.29
N LYS A 4 -43.16 3.56 -35.21
CA LYS A 4 -42.40 4.11 -34.05
C LYS A 4 -41.89 3.05 -33.07
N PHE A 5 -42.42 1.83 -33.11
CA PHE A 5 -42.06 0.77 -32.16
C PHE A 5 -40.76 0.03 -32.52
N LEU A 6 -40.38 0.02 -33.80
CA LEU A 6 -39.21 -0.75 -34.26
C LEU A 6 -37.87 -0.03 -33.98
N GLY A 7 -37.88 1.30 -33.92
CA GLY A 7 -36.68 2.10 -33.65
C GLY A 7 -36.27 2.12 -32.17
N THR A 8 -37.21 1.92 -31.25
CA THR A 8 -36.96 2.01 -29.80
C THR A 8 -36.24 0.77 -29.25
N CYS A 9 -36.48 -0.42 -29.82
CA CYS A 9 -35.82 -1.66 -29.39
C CYS A 9 -34.32 -1.73 -29.77
N ILE A 10 -33.91 -1.08 -30.87
CA ILE A 10 -32.52 -1.09 -31.33
C ILE A 10 -31.67 -0.15 -30.47
N LEU A 11 -32.22 0.99 -30.04
CA LEU A 11 -31.55 1.96 -29.15
C LEU A 11 -31.32 1.40 -27.73
N THR A 12 -32.23 0.57 -27.21
CA THR A 12 -32.05 -0.07 -25.90
C THR A 12 -31.01 -1.19 -25.90
N ALA A 13 -30.81 -1.88 -27.02
CA ALA A 13 -29.81 -2.95 -27.13
C ALA A 13 -28.37 -2.40 -27.16
N SER A 14 -28.15 -1.26 -27.81
CA SER A 14 -26.83 -0.61 -27.88
C SER A 14 -26.34 -0.07 -26.53
N LEU A 15 -27.25 0.37 -25.66
CA LEU A 15 -26.93 0.85 -24.32
C LEU A 15 -26.57 -0.28 -23.34
N LEU A 16 -27.04 -1.50 -23.58
CA LEU A 16 -26.69 -2.68 -22.77
C LEU A 16 -25.33 -3.27 -23.17
N PHE A 17 -24.89 -3.08 -24.41
CA PHE A 17 -23.62 -3.66 -24.90
C PHE A 17 -22.38 -2.84 -24.47
N SER A 18 -22.53 -1.54 -24.22
CA SER A 18 -21.42 -0.67 -23.78
C SER A 18 -21.11 -0.76 -22.27
N ALA A 19 -21.94 -1.44 -21.47
CA ALA A 19 -21.71 -1.63 -20.03
C ALA A 19 -20.73 -2.77 -19.72
N ALA A 20 -20.35 -3.58 -20.71
CA ALA A 20 -19.10 -4.34 -20.68
C ALA A 20 -17.91 -3.43 -20.99
N ALA A 21 -17.88 -2.24 -20.36
CA ALA A 21 -16.76 -1.33 -20.38
C ALA A 21 -15.60 -2.04 -19.69
N GLN A 22 -14.63 -2.47 -20.51
CA GLN A 22 -13.30 -2.98 -20.19
C GLN A 22 -12.97 -2.95 -18.69
N ALA A 23 -13.08 -4.10 -18.02
CA ALA A 23 -12.37 -4.33 -16.78
C ALA A 23 -10.88 -4.23 -17.12
N GLN A 24 -10.23 -3.13 -16.74
CA GLN A 24 -8.78 -3.00 -16.77
C GLN A 24 -8.22 -4.20 -16.00
N SER A 25 -7.51 -5.11 -16.68
CA SER A 25 -6.88 -6.24 -16.00
C SER A 25 -5.93 -5.69 -14.94
N ALA A 26 -6.00 -6.25 -13.73
CA ALA A 26 -5.09 -5.85 -12.66
C ALA A 26 -3.63 -5.87 -13.16
N PRO A 27 -2.78 -4.91 -12.72
CA PRO A 27 -1.36 -4.96 -13.04
C PRO A 27 -0.77 -6.32 -12.68
N ASP A 28 0.20 -6.80 -13.47
CA ASP A 28 0.95 -7.99 -13.13
C ASP A 28 1.93 -7.68 -11.99
N TYR A 29 1.40 -7.68 -10.76
CA TYR A 29 2.15 -7.36 -9.56
C TYR A 29 3.32 -8.33 -9.34
N ALA A 30 3.15 -9.61 -9.69
CA ALA A 30 4.21 -10.61 -9.56
C ALA A 30 5.43 -10.25 -10.42
N SER A 31 5.20 -9.93 -11.70
CA SER A 31 6.26 -9.53 -12.61
C SER A 31 6.91 -8.20 -12.19
N ILE A 32 6.11 -7.23 -11.73
CA ILE A 32 6.63 -5.92 -11.30
C ILE A 32 7.56 -6.06 -10.09
N ILE A 33 7.15 -6.79 -9.05
CA ILE A 33 8.00 -6.94 -7.86
C ILE A 33 9.24 -7.77 -8.15
N GLU A 34 9.14 -8.78 -9.02
CA GLU A 34 10.29 -9.59 -9.43
C GLU A 34 11.31 -8.75 -10.20
N GLN A 35 10.86 -7.93 -11.16
CA GLN A 35 11.72 -7.01 -11.88
C GLN A 35 12.41 -6.01 -10.94
N ALA A 36 11.67 -5.45 -9.97
CA ALA A 36 12.24 -4.57 -8.96
C ALA A 36 13.28 -5.29 -8.09
N HIS A 37 12.99 -6.52 -7.65
CA HIS A 37 13.93 -7.32 -6.88
C HIS A 37 15.21 -7.58 -7.66
N GLN A 38 15.10 -8.08 -8.90
CA GLN A 38 16.26 -8.35 -9.75
C GLN A 38 17.08 -7.10 -10.05
N LYS A 39 16.42 -5.95 -10.25
CA LYS A 39 17.08 -4.66 -10.50
C LYS A 39 17.91 -4.17 -9.32
N TYR A 40 17.46 -4.40 -8.09
CA TYR A 40 18.06 -3.80 -6.90
C TYR A 40 18.77 -4.78 -5.96
N LYS A 41 18.65 -6.10 -6.15
CA LYS A 41 19.27 -7.11 -5.27
C LYS A 41 20.79 -7.01 -5.13
N SER A 42 21.47 -6.43 -6.13
CA SER A 42 22.92 -6.23 -6.13
C SER A 42 23.33 -4.84 -5.64
N ASN A 43 22.39 -4.01 -5.20
CA ASN A 43 22.70 -2.75 -4.55
C ASN A 43 23.07 -3.05 -3.09
N HIS A 44 24.34 -2.85 -2.75
CA HIS A 44 24.88 -3.03 -1.40
C HIS A 44 25.29 -1.72 -0.74
N ASP A 45 24.78 -0.59 -1.24
CA ASP A 45 25.02 0.71 -0.65
C ASP A 45 24.43 0.79 0.78
N GLY A 46 25.08 1.57 1.64
CA GLY A 46 24.68 1.75 3.03
C GLY A 46 25.42 0.83 4.01
N LYS A 47 25.02 0.87 5.28
CA LYS A 47 25.63 0.09 6.36
C LYS A 47 24.53 -0.46 7.25
N VAL A 48 24.63 -1.75 7.59
CA VAL A 48 23.77 -2.36 8.62
C VAL A 48 23.96 -1.61 9.94
N ALA A 49 22.85 -1.28 10.61
CA ALA A 49 22.89 -0.61 11.90
C ALA A 49 23.57 -1.50 12.95
N ASP A 50 24.52 -0.93 13.69
CA ASP A 50 25.35 -1.66 14.66
C ASP A 50 25.36 -1.05 16.07
N TYR A 51 24.59 0.03 16.30
CA TYR A 51 24.47 0.65 17.62
C TYR A 51 23.71 -0.22 18.63
N ILE A 52 22.88 -1.17 18.16
CA ILE A 52 22.31 -2.26 18.96
C ILE A 52 22.97 -3.57 18.50
N PRO A 53 23.64 -4.33 19.39
CA PRO A 53 24.38 -5.53 18.99
C PRO A 53 23.55 -6.57 18.22
N ALA A 54 22.26 -6.71 18.54
CA ALA A 54 21.37 -7.62 17.82
C ALA A 54 21.17 -7.24 16.35
N LEU A 55 21.22 -5.94 16.00
CA LEU A 55 21.05 -5.46 14.62
C LEU A 55 22.28 -5.77 13.75
N ALA A 56 23.47 -5.81 14.33
CA ALA A 56 24.70 -6.12 13.63
C ALA A 56 24.75 -7.57 13.11
N SER A 57 23.89 -8.46 13.62
CA SER A 57 23.84 -9.87 13.20
C SER A 57 23.15 -10.11 11.85
N TYR A 58 22.46 -9.10 11.31
CA TYR A 58 21.70 -9.23 10.06
C TYR A 58 22.60 -9.11 8.84
N SER A 59 22.38 -9.98 7.85
CA SER A 59 23.14 -9.96 6.60
C SER A 59 22.75 -8.73 5.74
N PRO A 60 23.73 -7.98 5.19
CA PRO A 60 23.46 -6.90 4.24
C PRO A 60 22.87 -7.41 2.92
N ASN A 61 22.92 -8.72 2.67
CA ASN A 61 22.35 -9.34 1.48
C ASN A 61 20.86 -9.72 1.66
N ASN A 62 20.30 -9.54 2.86
CA ASN A 62 18.88 -9.81 3.07
C ASN A 62 18.04 -8.78 2.31
N PHE A 63 17.31 -9.23 1.28
CA PHE A 63 16.46 -8.35 0.49
C PHE A 63 15.21 -9.08 0.02
N ALA A 64 14.06 -8.48 0.31
CA ALA A 64 12.75 -9.04 0.04
C ALA A 64 11.73 -7.93 -0.27
N ILE A 65 10.75 -8.24 -1.10
CA ILE A 65 9.60 -7.38 -1.40
C ILE A 65 8.32 -8.19 -1.18
N THR A 66 7.39 -7.65 -0.39
CA THR A 66 6.05 -8.20 -0.20
C THR A 66 5.03 -7.14 -0.55
N LEU A 67 4.07 -7.47 -1.41
CA LEU A 67 2.94 -6.63 -1.79
C LEU A 67 1.66 -7.34 -1.36
N ALA A 68 0.86 -6.66 -0.52
CA ALA A 68 -0.46 -7.12 -0.11
C ALA A 68 -1.52 -6.15 -0.66
N THR A 69 -2.51 -6.67 -1.38
CA THR A 69 -3.62 -5.87 -1.91
C THR A 69 -4.77 -5.80 -0.90
N VAL A 70 -5.69 -4.85 -1.08
CA VAL A 70 -6.88 -4.71 -0.20
C VAL A 70 -7.84 -5.89 -0.35
N GLU A 71 -7.77 -6.62 -1.46
CA GLU A 71 -8.50 -7.88 -1.69
C GLU A 71 -7.83 -9.08 -1.00
N GLY A 72 -6.73 -8.88 -0.28
CA GLY A 72 -6.01 -9.93 0.46
C GLY A 72 -5.06 -10.77 -0.40
N LYS A 73 -4.79 -10.38 -1.65
CA LYS A 73 -3.78 -11.07 -2.48
C LYS A 73 -2.38 -10.67 -2.03
N ILE A 74 -1.49 -11.65 -1.95
CA ILE A 74 -0.10 -11.45 -1.54
C ILE A 74 0.83 -11.87 -2.67
N TYR A 75 1.77 -11.00 -3.02
CA TYR A 75 2.83 -11.23 -4.00
C TYR A 75 4.18 -11.02 -3.31
N GLN A 76 5.11 -11.92 -3.53
CA GLN A 76 6.34 -12.01 -2.74
C GLN A 76 7.54 -12.40 -3.61
N THR A 77 8.71 -11.82 -3.32
CA THR A 77 10.00 -12.20 -3.90
C THR A 77 11.15 -11.91 -2.94
N GLY A 78 12.23 -12.69 -3.02
CA GLY A 78 13.39 -12.60 -2.12
C GLY A 78 13.22 -13.32 -0.77
N ASP A 79 13.94 -12.83 0.25
CA ASP A 79 14.06 -13.45 1.58
C ASP A 79 12.83 -13.22 2.50
N VAL A 80 11.63 -13.52 2.01
CA VAL A 80 10.35 -13.12 2.67
C VAL A 80 10.04 -13.79 4.00
N THR A 81 10.74 -14.87 4.36
CA THR A 81 10.54 -15.60 5.62
C THR A 81 11.52 -15.20 6.72
N LYS A 82 12.51 -14.35 6.42
CA LYS A 82 13.47 -13.87 7.43
C LYS A 82 12.80 -12.83 8.32
N ALA A 83 12.71 -13.14 9.61
CA ALA A 83 12.26 -12.17 10.60
C ALA A 83 13.28 -11.02 10.74
N PHE A 84 12.81 -9.82 11.04
CA PHE A 84 13.62 -8.64 11.35
C PHE A 84 12.86 -7.76 12.36
N PRO A 85 13.53 -6.91 13.15
CA PRO A 85 12.86 -6.05 14.11
C PRO A 85 12.08 -4.94 13.39
N MET A 86 10.84 -4.69 13.84
CA MET A 86 9.99 -3.67 13.24
C MET A 86 10.53 -2.24 13.41
N GLU A 87 11.29 -1.99 14.49
CA GLU A 87 11.83 -0.67 14.82
C GLU A 87 10.75 0.43 14.73
N SER A 88 11.06 1.56 14.08
CA SER A 88 10.11 2.67 13.95
C SER A 88 8.85 2.36 13.15
N LEU A 89 8.77 1.23 12.42
CA LEU A 89 7.51 0.81 11.79
C LEU A 89 6.43 0.53 12.83
N SER A 90 6.82 0.08 14.04
CA SER A 90 5.88 -0.16 15.16
C SER A 90 5.07 1.08 15.54
N LYS A 91 5.60 2.29 15.33
CA LYS A 91 4.95 3.55 15.74
C LYS A 91 3.60 3.76 15.06
N VAL A 92 3.44 3.35 13.81
CA VAL A 92 2.18 3.51 13.07
C VAL A 92 1.08 2.63 13.69
N PHE A 93 1.41 1.38 14.01
CA PHE A 93 0.48 0.45 14.65
C PHE A 93 0.13 0.88 16.07
N THR A 94 1.13 1.30 16.86
CA THR A 94 0.90 1.84 18.21
C THR A 94 0.04 3.11 18.17
N LEU A 95 0.26 3.98 17.18
CA LEU A 95 -0.56 5.19 17.02
C LEU A 95 -2.00 4.84 16.63
N ALA A 96 -2.21 3.93 15.68
CA ALA A 96 -3.54 3.48 15.28
C ALA A 96 -4.33 2.92 16.48
N LEU A 97 -3.69 2.06 17.28
CA LEU A 97 -4.27 1.51 18.50
C LEU A 97 -4.58 2.61 19.53
N ALA A 98 -3.68 3.57 19.73
CA ALA A 98 -3.92 4.69 20.64
C ALA A 98 -5.10 5.55 20.18
N MET A 99 -5.21 5.84 18.89
CA MET A 99 -6.33 6.60 18.31
C MET A 99 -7.66 5.86 18.44
N GLU A 100 -7.66 4.54 18.29
CA GLU A 100 -8.84 3.70 18.52
C GLU A 100 -9.30 3.76 19.99
N GLN A 101 -8.36 3.74 20.93
CA GLN A 101 -8.65 3.69 22.37
C GLN A 101 -9.01 5.06 22.98
N ARG A 102 -8.43 6.16 22.47
CA ARG A 102 -8.51 7.51 23.07
C ARG A 102 -9.18 8.54 22.16
N GLY A 103 -9.46 8.17 20.91
CA GLY A 103 -9.90 9.08 19.88
C GLY A 103 -8.73 9.86 19.25
N PRO A 104 -8.87 10.25 17.97
CA PRO A 104 -7.79 10.88 17.22
C PRO A 104 -7.38 12.25 17.76
N GLN A 105 -8.30 13.01 18.36
CA GLN A 105 -8.03 14.35 18.89
C GLN A 105 -7.08 14.32 20.10
N GLU A 106 -7.27 13.40 21.05
CA GLU A 106 -6.40 13.28 22.22
C GLU A 106 -4.98 12.84 21.81
N CYS A 107 -4.88 11.87 20.90
CA CYS A 107 -3.61 11.44 20.33
C CYS A 107 -2.92 12.55 19.54
N TRP A 108 -3.68 13.34 18.77
CA TRP A 108 -3.15 14.47 18.02
C TRP A 108 -2.57 15.53 18.95
N ILE A 109 -3.30 15.96 19.98
CA ILE A 109 -2.85 16.98 20.93
C ILE A 109 -1.55 16.56 21.65
N ASN A 110 -1.42 15.28 22.02
CA ASN A 110 -0.23 14.77 22.69
C ASN A 110 0.96 14.58 21.74
N SER A 111 0.72 14.26 20.47
CA SER A 111 1.77 14.14 19.44
C SER A 111 2.21 15.49 18.85
N ALA A 112 1.33 16.50 18.85
CA ALA A 112 1.56 17.83 18.30
C ALA A 112 2.13 18.83 19.31
N ARG A 113 2.09 18.54 20.63
CA ARG A 113 2.65 19.43 21.67
C ARG A 113 4.16 19.70 21.51
N THR A 114 4.85 18.93 20.67
CA THR A 114 6.26 19.12 20.30
C THR A 114 6.48 19.92 19.02
N ARG A 115 5.43 20.39 18.32
CA ARG A 115 5.54 21.26 17.15
C ARG A 115 4.85 22.61 17.41
N PRO A 116 5.42 23.75 16.96
CA PRO A 116 4.71 25.03 17.00
C PRO A 116 3.41 24.91 16.21
N ALA A 117 2.34 25.51 16.72
CA ALA A 117 1.01 25.45 16.12
C ALA A 117 1.07 25.89 14.64
N CYS A 118 0.65 24.99 13.74
CA CYS A 118 0.46 25.34 12.34
C CYS A 118 -0.78 26.24 12.25
N PRO A 119 -0.69 27.45 11.66
CA PRO A 119 -1.85 28.32 11.56
C PRO A 119 -2.96 27.62 10.76
N SER A 120 -4.15 27.61 11.33
CA SER A 120 -5.34 26.99 10.75
C SER A 120 -5.60 27.54 9.35
N ILE A 121 -5.62 26.66 8.34
CA ILE A 121 -6.18 26.99 7.02
C ILE A 121 -7.70 27.08 7.20
N PRO A 122 -8.32 28.25 6.93
CA PRO A 122 -9.77 28.38 7.00
C PRO A 122 -10.44 27.49 5.95
N ALA A 123 -11.61 26.94 6.32
CA ALA A 123 -12.44 26.06 5.51
C ALA A 123 -12.90 26.69 4.20
#